data_AF-A0AAU3JX82-F1
#
_entry.id   AF-A0AAU3JX82-F1
#
_cell.length_a   1.000
_cell.length_b   1.000
_cell.length_c   1.000
_cell.angle_alpha   90.00
_cell.angle_beta   90.00
_cell.angle_gamma   90.00
#
_symmetry.space_group_name_H-M   'P 1'
#
loop_
_entity.id
_entity.type
_entity.pdbx_description
1 polymer ?
#
loop_
_entity_poly.entity_id
_entity_poly.type
_entity_poly.pdbx_seq_one_letter_code
_entity_poly.pdbx_strand_id
1 'polypeptide(L)'
;MSGSFDVARALEGGIPDRERAWTFIRGFAAAWGDALAEDDGTPSPELAQAEAMLGCSLPTALHEFYTLVGGRPDLVANQDPLLPPHEVFVHDECGGVLVFRSENQGCAFWGGCALPTLTGTILRCSFRRGTAGCRSWTGCPWPVWNSS
;
A
#
# COMPACT_ATOMS: atom_id res chain seq x y z
N MET A 1 -26.48 12.60 -10.76
CA MET A 1 -25.35 12.88 -11.67
C MET A 1 -24.32 13.64 -10.87
N SER A 2 -23.45 12.92 -10.17
CA SER A 2 -22.30 13.49 -9.46
C SER A 2 -21.35 14.08 -10.51
N GLY A 3 -20.87 15.30 -10.26
CA GLY A 3 -19.82 15.89 -11.09
C GLY A 3 -18.63 14.94 -11.13
N SER A 4 -18.12 14.67 -12.33
CA SER A 4 -16.92 13.86 -12.53
C SER A 4 -15.81 14.37 -11.60
N PHE A 5 -15.22 13.48 -10.81
CA PHE A 5 -14.05 13.81 -10.00
C PHE A 5 -12.88 14.11 -10.95
N ASP A 6 -12.50 15.38 -11.00
CA ASP A 6 -11.39 15.83 -11.83
C ASP A 6 -10.07 15.49 -11.13
N VAL A 7 -9.45 14.38 -11.56
CA VAL A 7 -8.17 13.90 -11.05
C VAL A 7 -7.07 14.93 -11.25
N ALA A 8 -7.06 15.63 -12.39
CA ALA A 8 -6.03 16.62 -12.69
C ALA A 8 -6.12 17.81 -11.74
N ARG A 9 -7.33 18.29 -11.48
CA ARG A 9 -7.60 19.33 -10.49
C ARG A 9 -7.27 18.87 -9.06
N ALA A 10 -7.65 17.64 -8.69
CA ALA A 10 -7.40 17.13 -7.35
C ALA A 10 -5.89 17.01 -7.03
N LEU A 11 -5.08 16.69 -8.05
CA LEU A 11 -3.63 16.60 -7.98
C LEU A 11 -2.89 17.90 -8.36
N GLU A 12 -3.60 19.00 -8.59
CA GLU A 12 -2.98 20.28 -8.97
C GLU A 12 -2.05 20.78 -7.86
N GLY A 13 -0.77 20.98 -8.17
CA GLY A 13 0.25 21.33 -7.17
C GLY A 13 0.76 20.14 -6.34
N GLY A 14 0.39 18.91 -6.70
CA GLY A 14 0.88 17.68 -6.06
C GLY A 14 0.20 17.33 -4.73
N ILE A 15 0.83 16.42 -3.98
CA ILE A 15 0.39 15.94 -2.67
C ILE A 15 1.46 16.32 -1.64
N PRO A 16 1.44 17.56 -1.11
CA PRO A 16 2.51 18.08 -0.26
C PRO A 16 2.47 17.48 1.15
N ASP A 17 1.34 16.93 1.57
CA ASP A 17 1.13 16.43 2.92
C ASP A 17 0.20 15.21 2.95
N ARG A 18 0.19 14.57 4.12
CA ARG A 18 -0.55 13.34 4.41
C ARG A 18 -2.07 13.54 4.38
N GLU A 19 -2.56 14.67 4.86
CA GLU A 19 -3.99 14.98 4.90
C GLU A 19 -4.55 15.06 3.48
N ARG A 20 -3.85 15.78 2.60
CA ARG A 20 -4.20 15.90 1.19
C ARG A 20 -4.17 14.57 0.45
N ALA A 21 -3.23 13.67 0.79
CA ALA A 21 -3.19 12.32 0.25
C ALA A 21 -4.47 11.55 0.56
N TRP A 22 -4.93 11.59 1.81
CA TRP A 22 -6.13 10.89 2.25
C TRP A 22 -7.41 11.52 1.72
N THR A 23 -7.49 12.85 1.64
CA THR A 23 -8.61 13.55 0.98
C THR A 23 -8.74 13.12 -0.48
N PHE A 24 -7.61 13.04 -1.20
CA PHE A 24 -7.60 12.56 -2.58
C PHE A 24 -8.13 11.12 -2.68
N ILE A 25 -7.61 10.20 -1.86
CA ILE A 25 -8.00 8.78 -1.90
C ILE A 25 -9.50 8.61 -1.64
N ARG A 26 -10.05 9.30 -0.65
CA ARG A 26 -11.49 9.25 -0.34
C ARG A 26 -12.35 9.81 -1.48
N GLY A 27 -11.94 10.94 -2.05
CA GLY A 27 -12.64 11.56 -3.19
C GLY A 27 -12.60 10.69 -4.44
N PHE A 28 -11.44 10.10 -4.74
CA PHE A 28 -11.28 9.17 -5.85
C PHE A 28 -12.15 7.93 -5.67
N ALA A 29 -12.12 7.29 -4.49
CA ALA A 29 -12.94 6.11 -4.21
C ALA A 29 -14.44 6.37 -4.39
N ALA A 30 -14.94 7.50 -3.86
CA ALA A 30 -16.34 7.91 -3.99
C ALA A 30 -16.77 8.23 -5.43
N ALA A 31 -15.82 8.55 -6.31
CA ALA A 31 -16.10 8.80 -7.72
C ALA A 31 -16.00 7.54 -8.58
N TRP A 32 -15.16 6.60 -8.16
CA TRP A 32 -14.95 5.32 -8.85
C TRP A 32 -16.05 4.30 -8.56
N GLY A 33 -16.57 4.30 -7.32
CA GLY A 33 -17.63 3.42 -6.85
C GLY A 33 -18.32 4.01 -5.64
N ASP A 34 -18.52 3.21 -4.59
CA ASP A 34 -19.11 3.69 -3.35
C ASP A 34 -18.06 4.43 -2.48
N ALA A 35 -18.51 5.52 -1.86
CA ALA A 35 -17.72 6.28 -0.91
C ALA A 35 -17.25 5.38 0.25
N LEU A 36 -16.05 5.64 0.75
CA LEU A 36 -15.48 4.89 1.86
C LEU A 36 -16.23 5.17 3.16
N ALA A 37 -16.76 4.12 3.77
CA ALA A 37 -17.38 4.16 5.09
C ALA A 37 -16.33 3.95 6.21
N GLU A 38 -16.70 4.21 7.46
CA GLU A 38 -15.78 4.01 8.60
C GLU A 38 -15.52 2.51 8.88
N ASP A 39 -16.43 1.63 8.48
CA ASP A 39 -16.38 0.18 8.64
C ASP A 39 -15.78 -0.55 7.42
N ASP A 40 -15.39 0.17 6.37
CA ASP A 40 -14.70 -0.38 5.19
C ASP A 40 -13.24 -0.78 5.47
N GLY A 41 -12.72 -0.44 6.64
CA GLY A 41 -11.35 -0.72 7.07
C GLY A 41 -11.15 -2.09 7.70
N THR A 42 -9.89 -2.52 7.77
CA THR A 42 -9.49 -3.61 8.67
C THR A 42 -9.66 -3.18 10.13
N PRO A 43 -10.33 -3.98 10.98
CA PRO A 43 -10.46 -3.71 12.40
C PRO A 43 -9.11 -3.59 13.12
N SER A 44 -9.01 -2.65 14.06
CA SER A 44 -7.78 -2.45 14.87
C SER A 44 -7.25 -3.73 15.55
N PRO A 45 -8.09 -4.63 16.11
CA PRO A 45 -7.59 -5.88 16.70
C PRO A 45 -6.92 -6.82 15.69
N GLU A 46 -7.40 -6.84 14.44
CA GLU A 46 -6.81 -7.68 13.39
C GLU A 46 -5.43 -7.14 12.96
N LEU A 47 -5.30 -5.81 12.87
CA LEU A 47 -4.00 -5.17 12.59
C LEU A 47 -3.01 -5.41 13.73
N ALA A 48 -3.43 -5.26 14.98
CA ALA A 48 -2.57 -5.53 16.14
C ALA A 48 -2.12 -7.01 16.18
N GLN A 49 -3.00 -7.94 15.82
CA GLN A 49 -2.64 -9.35 15.71
C GLN A 49 -1.61 -9.58 14.61
N ALA A 50 -1.79 -8.96 13.43
CA ALA A 50 -0.85 -9.07 12.33
C ALA A 50 0.54 -8.52 12.69
N GLU A 51 0.61 -7.34 13.32
CA GLU A 51 1.88 -6.76 13.79
C GLU A 51 2.58 -7.64 14.83
N ALA A 52 1.81 -8.25 15.75
CA ALA A 52 2.35 -9.20 16.72
C ALA A 52 2.92 -10.46 16.05
N MET A 53 2.25 -10.97 15.00
CA MET A 53 2.74 -12.11 14.22
C MET A 53 3.96 -11.76 13.37
N LEU A 54 4.00 -10.55 12.82
CA LEU A 54 5.11 -10.03 12.03
C LEU A 54 6.35 -9.76 12.89
N GLY A 55 6.15 -9.49 14.19
CA GLY A 55 7.21 -9.10 15.13
C GLY A 55 7.68 -7.65 14.96
N CYS A 56 6.97 -6.84 14.16
CA CYS A 56 7.21 -5.41 14.01
C CYS A 56 5.91 -4.66 13.68
N SER A 57 5.91 -3.36 13.93
CA SER A 57 4.79 -2.48 13.56
C SER A 57 4.78 -2.23 12.05
N LEU A 58 3.58 -2.10 11.48
CA LEU A 58 3.41 -1.64 10.12
C LEU A 58 3.87 -0.18 10.00
N PRO A 59 4.44 0.23 8.86
CA PRO A 59 4.63 1.64 8.56
C PRO A 59 3.31 2.40 8.70
N THR A 60 3.32 3.58 9.32
CA THR A 60 2.11 4.34 9.66
C THR A 60 1.18 4.53 8.45
N ALA A 61 1.73 4.79 7.26
CA ALA A 61 0.95 4.93 6.02
C ALA A 61 0.23 3.64 5.61
N LEU A 62 0.86 2.49 5.80
CA LEU A 62 0.27 1.19 5.50
C LEU A 62 -0.80 0.84 6.54
N HIS A 63 -0.54 1.09 7.82
CA HIS A 63 -1.55 0.91 8.87
C HIS A 63 -2.81 1.75 8.58
N GLU A 64 -2.66 3.04 8.32
CA GLU A 64 -3.79 3.92 7.99
C GLU A 64 -4.51 3.49 6.71
N PHE A 65 -3.77 2.98 5.72
CA PHE A 65 -4.38 2.45 4.49
C PHE A 65 -5.25 1.22 4.77
N TYR A 66 -4.79 0.26 5.58
CA TYR A 66 -5.62 -0.87 6.00
C TYR A 66 -6.86 -0.44 6.78
N THR A 67 -6.71 0.51 7.72
CA THR A 67 -7.84 1.08 8.47
C THR A 67 -8.83 1.82 7.57
N LEU A 68 -8.43 2.23 6.36
CA LEU A 68 -9.28 2.96 5.44
C LEU A 68 -10.00 2.07 4.41
N VAL A 69 -9.30 1.09 3.83
CA VAL A 69 -9.80 0.31 2.67
C VAL A 69 -9.65 -1.20 2.79
N GLY A 70 -9.20 -1.72 3.94
CA GLY A 70 -8.86 -3.14 4.09
C GLY A 70 -9.99 -4.13 3.78
N GLY A 71 -11.25 -3.70 3.93
CA GLY A 71 -12.46 -4.46 3.59
C GLY A 71 -13.04 -4.17 2.20
N ARG A 72 -12.35 -3.38 1.35
CA ARG A 72 -12.82 -2.95 0.01
C ARG A 72 -12.02 -3.60 -1.12
N PRO A 73 -12.15 -4.92 -1.34
CA PRO A 73 -11.41 -5.63 -2.39
C PRO A 73 -11.74 -5.09 -3.80
N ASP A 74 -12.91 -4.50 -4.00
CA ASP A 74 -13.28 -3.81 -5.23
C ASP A 74 -12.32 -2.65 -5.59
N LEU A 75 -11.71 -2.01 -4.58
CA LEU A 75 -10.75 -0.92 -4.76
C LEU A 75 -9.29 -1.42 -4.84
N VAL A 76 -8.96 -2.53 -4.18
CA VAL A 76 -7.55 -2.94 -3.96
C VAL A 76 -7.14 -4.27 -4.60
N ALA A 77 -8.05 -5.02 -5.24
CA ALA A 77 -7.81 -6.42 -5.65
C ALA A 77 -7.76 -6.74 -7.16
N ASN A 78 -7.66 -5.74 -8.06
CA ASN A 78 -7.70 -6.02 -9.50
C ASN A 78 -6.44 -6.74 -10.05
N GLN A 79 -5.29 -6.06 -10.07
CA GLN A 79 -4.03 -6.60 -10.61
C GLN A 79 -3.10 -7.11 -9.51
N ASP A 80 -2.93 -6.31 -8.46
CA ASP A 80 -2.04 -6.58 -7.35
C ASP A 80 -2.82 -6.57 -6.02
N PRO A 81 -3.59 -7.61 -5.68
CA PRO A 81 -4.31 -7.65 -4.40
C PRO A 81 -3.51 -7.19 -3.19
N LEU A 82 -4.10 -6.28 -2.41
CA LEU A 82 -3.67 -6.01 -1.04
C LEU A 82 -3.81 -7.30 -0.25
N LEU A 83 -2.71 -7.76 0.34
CA LEU A 83 -2.72 -8.96 1.17
C LEU A 83 -3.57 -8.68 2.42
N PRO A 84 -4.39 -9.63 2.89
CA PRO A 84 -5.00 -9.49 4.20
C PRO A 84 -3.89 -9.36 5.27
N PRO A 85 -4.14 -8.69 6.40
CA PRO A 85 -3.10 -8.39 7.40
C PRO A 85 -2.29 -9.62 7.86
N HIS A 86 -2.95 -10.76 8.02
CA HIS A 86 -2.31 -12.01 8.46
C HIS A 86 -1.45 -12.69 7.38
N GLU A 87 -1.51 -12.24 6.13
CA GLU A 87 -0.67 -12.70 5.02
C GLU A 87 0.47 -11.72 4.69
N VAL A 88 0.57 -10.59 5.39
CA VAL A 88 1.71 -9.66 5.27
C VAL A 88 2.95 -10.31 5.89
N PHE A 89 4.10 -10.20 5.23
CA PHE A 89 5.36 -10.82 5.68
C PHE A 89 6.59 -9.99 5.35
N VAL A 90 7.70 -10.25 6.06
CA VAL A 90 9.02 -9.69 5.74
C VAL A 90 9.79 -10.67 4.88
N HIS A 91 10.36 -10.19 3.77
CA HIS A 91 11.20 -10.98 2.89
C HIS A 91 12.69 -10.73 3.20
N ASP A 92 13.31 -11.65 3.93
CA ASP A 92 14.69 -11.52 4.41
C ASP A 92 15.71 -11.43 3.27
N GLU A 93 15.58 -12.26 2.23
CA GLU A 93 16.54 -12.28 1.10
C GLU A 93 16.53 -10.99 0.26
N CYS A 94 15.50 -10.17 0.42
CA CYS A 94 15.35 -8.87 -0.26
C CYS A 94 15.72 -7.71 0.68
N GLY A 95 16.47 -7.96 1.76
CA GLY A 95 16.92 -6.92 2.70
C GLY A 95 15.86 -6.51 3.71
N GLY A 96 14.95 -7.42 4.10
CA GLY A 96 13.92 -7.15 5.10
C GLY A 96 12.77 -6.29 4.57
N VAL A 97 12.35 -6.52 3.32
CA VAL A 97 11.23 -5.79 2.70
C VAL A 97 9.91 -6.32 3.25
N LEU A 98 9.07 -5.43 3.76
CA LEU A 98 7.70 -5.74 4.15
C LEU A 98 6.82 -5.85 2.91
N VAL A 99 6.34 -7.05 2.60
CA VAL A 99 5.47 -7.34 1.46
C VAL A 99 4.00 -7.24 1.88
N PHE A 100 3.24 -6.40 1.18
CA PHE A 100 1.81 -6.16 1.48
C PHE A 100 0.89 -6.25 0.26
N ARG A 101 1.43 -6.44 -0.96
CA ARG A 101 0.63 -6.82 -2.14
C ARG A 101 1.29 -7.95 -2.91
N SER A 102 0.46 -8.79 -3.53
CA SER A 102 0.88 -9.83 -4.46
C SER A 102 0.16 -9.63 -5.78
N GLU A 103 0.89 -9.71 -6.90
CA GLU A 103 0.28 -9.81 -8.23
C GLU A 103 -0.64 -11.03 -8.28
N ASN A 104 -1.79 -10.92 -8.93
CA ASN A 104 -2.81 -11.97 -8.99
C ASN A 104 -2.34 -13.26 -9.71
N GLN A 105 -1.24 -13.22 -10.47
CA GLN A 105 -0.57 -14.40 -11.05
C GLN A 105 0.59 -14.94 -10.19
N GLY A 106 0.85 -14.33 -9.03
CA GLY A 106 1.92 -14.73 -8.11
C GLY A 106 3.33 -14.60 -8.71
N CYS A 107 3.52 -13.70 -9.68
CA CYS A 107 4.80 -13.47 -10.36
C CYS A 107 5.51 -12.17 -9.91
N ALA A 108 4.88 -11.36 -9.06
CA ALA A 108 5.49 -10.20 -8.43
C ALA A 108 4.88 -9.89 -7.05
N PHE A 109 5.70 -9.29 -6.18
CA PHE A 109 5.28 -8.76 -4.90
C PHE A 109 5.61 -7.27 -4.81
N TRP A 110 4.89 -6.57 -3.94
CA TRP A 110 5.10 -5.15 -3.67
C TRP A 110 5.30 -4.94 -2.19
N GLY A 111 6.34 -4.19 -1.86
CA GLY A 111 6.70 -3.95 -0.47
C GLY A 111 7.42 -2.64 -0.26
N GLY A 112 7.68 -2.34 1.00
CA GLY A 112 8.49 -1.20 1.42
C GLY A 112 9.49 -1.63 2.47
N CYS A 113 10.46 -0.78 2.78
CA CYS A 113 11.34 -1.03 3.91
C CYS A 113 10.52 -1.03 5.21
N ALA A 114 10.64 -2.10 6.00
CA ALA A 114 10.01 -2.19 7.32
C ALA A 114 10.68 -1.27 8.35
N LEU A 115 11.87 -0.76 8.04
CA LEU A 115 12.70 0.00 8.98
C LEU A 115 12.35 1.49 8.96
N PRO A 116 12.19 2.13 10.14
CA PRO A 116 11.81 3.54 10.25
C PRO A 116 12.84 4.50 9.62
N THR A 117 14.08 4.05 9.39
CA THR A 117 15.18 4.83 8.82
C THR A 117 15.15 4.98 7.30
N LEU A 118 14.29 4.26 6.58
CA LEU A 118 14.12 4.38 5.13
C LEU A 118 12.69 4.80 4.80
N THR A 119 12.35 6.03 5.18
CA THR A 119 11.07 6.64 4.82
C THR A 119 11.04 6.89 3.31
N GLY A 120 10.05 6.35 2.60
CA GLY A 120 9.69 6.84 1.27
C GLY A 120 9.99 5.97 0.05
N THR A 121 10.55 4.76 0.18
CA THR A 121 10.75 3.88 -0.99
C THR A 121 9.78 2.70 -0.97
N ILE A 122 8.77 2.74 -1.86
CA ILE A 122 8.04 1.53 -2.27
C ILE A 122 8.99 0.76 -3.19
N LEU A 123 9.45 -0.39 -2.74
CA LEU A 123 10.28 -1.29 -3.51
C LEU A 123 9.36 -2.26 -4.26
N ARG A 124 9.40 -2.20 -5.59
CA ARG A 124 8.89 -3.30 -6.41
C ARG A 124 9.90 -4.44 -6.34
N CYS A 125 9.52 -5.52 -5.67
CA CYS A 125 10.29 -6.75 -5.63
C CYS A 125 9.57 -7.82 -6.46
N SER A 126 9.97 -7.98 -7.72
CA SER A 126 9.40 -9.05 -8.56
C SER A 126 10.05 -10.40 -8.20
N PHE A 127 9.23 -11.34 -7.71
CA PHE A 127 9.63 -12.72 -7.44
C PHE A 127 8.84 -13.67 -8.34
N ARG A 128 9.54 -14.56 -9.03
CA ARG A 128 8.89 -15.66 -9.75
C ARG A 128 8.87 -16.88 -8.83
N ARG A 129 7.69 -17.41 -8.50
CA ARG A 129 7.55 -18.70 -7.80
C ARG A 129 8.45 -19.75 -8.46
N GLY A 130 9.39 -20.31 -7.70
CA GLY A 130 10.27 -21.40 -8.15
C GLY A 130 11.68 -21.02 -8.59
N THR A 131 12.10 -19.76 -8.47
CA THR A 131 13.52 -19.37 -8.68
C THR A 131 14.04 -18.62 -7.47
N ALA A 132 15.07 -19.16 -6.80
CA ALA A 132 15.82 -18.46 -5.78
C ALA A 132 16.53 -17.24 -6.40
N GLY A 133 16.01 -16.04 -6.17
CA GLY A 133 16.65 -14.80 -6.62
C GLY A 133 15.73 -13.59 -6.61
N CYS A 134 15.96 -12.68 -5.67
CA CYS A 134 15.45 -11.30 -5.74
C CYS A 134 16.15 -10.56 -6.89
N ARG A 135 15.40 -10.08 -7.89
CA ARG A 135 15.90 -9.02 -8.80
C ARG A 135 15.26 -7.71 -8.38
N SER A 136 16.03 -6.84 -7.74
CA SER A 136 15.64 -5.46 -7.55
C SER A 136 15.68 -4.75 -8.91
N TRP A 137 14.57 -4.14 -9.30
CA TRP A 137 14.60 -3.16 -10.39
C TRP A 137 14.87 -1.79 -9.78
N THR A 138 16.13 -1.34 -9.78
CA THR A 138 16.50 0.04 -9.40
C THR A 138 16.15 1.08 -10.47
N GLY A 139 15.31 0.73 -11.45
CA GLY A 139 15.03 1.55 -12.64
C GLY A 139 13.65 2.22 -12.68
N CYS A 140 12.95 2.38 -11.56
CA CYS A 140 11.66 3.08 -11.52
C CYS A 140 11.88 4.56 -11.12
N PRO A 141 11.72 5.54 -12.02
CA PRO A 141 11.89 6.95 -11.71
C PRO A 141 10.61 7.46 -11.04
N TRP A 142 10.35 7.05 -9.80
CA TRP A 142 9.36 7.72 -8.96
C TRP A 142 10.10 8.71 -8.05
N PRO A 143 9.64 9.97 -7.93
CA PRO A 143 10.31 10.97 -7.14
C PRO A 143 10.38 10.52 -5.68
N VAL A 144 11.60 10.47 -5.16
CA VAL A 144 11.89 10.32 -3.73
C VAL A 144 11.30 11.55 -3.03
N TRP A 145 10.26 11.35 -2.23
CA TRP A 145 9.74 12.40 -1.35
C TRP A 145 10.68 12.55 -0.16
N ASN A 146 11.61 13.50 -0.26
CA ASN A 146 12.35 13.98 0.90
C ASN A 146 11.50 15.04 1.61
N SER A 147 10.94 14.69 2.77
CA SER A 147 10.42 15.68 3.70
C SER A 147 11.61 16.35 4.39
N SER A 148 11.83 17.64 4.10
CA SER A 148 12.57 18.55 4.98
C SER A 148 11.61 19.21 5.95
#